data_AF-A0A1F8ZX56-F1
#
_entry.id   AF-A0A1F8ZX56-F1
#
_cell.length_a   1.000
_cell.length_b   1.000
_cell.length_c   1.000
_cell.angle_alpha   90.00
_cell.angle_beta   90.00
_cell.angle_gamma   90.00
#
_symmetry.space_group_name_H-M   'P 1'
#
loop_
_entity.id
_entity.type
_entity.pdbx_description
1 polymer ?
#
loop_
_entity_poly.entity_id
_entity_poly.type
_entity_poly.pdbx_seq_one_letter_code
_entity_poly.pdbx_strand_id
1 'polypeptide(L)'
;MGKNIVKSILPSLLALLLIFPAQARTVQKEVKNIVVIGWDGAERNRTKELLKKGELPNLSALIKEGKLLDIDVVTGATDTKAGWTQLLTGYVPEKTGVYNNGRYEPILEGYTVFERLEKFFGPDHIDTIAVIGKKGHVDNNAPY
;
A
#
# COMPACT_ATOMS: atom_id res chain seq x y z
N MET A 1 25.95 -63.05 -23.15
CA MET A 1 26.01 -62.11 -22.01
C MET A 1 26.07 -60.68 -22.56
N GLY A 2 25.12 -59.79 -22.22
CA GLY A 2 25.40 -58.34 -22.26
C GLY A 2 24.66 -57.36 -23.18
N LYS A 3 23.55 -57.69 -23.89
CA LYS A 3 22.89 -56.66 -24.76
C LYS A 3 21.38 -56.44 -24.58
N ASN A 4 20.69 -57.25 -23.77
CA ASN A 4 19.22 -57.15 -23.62
C ASN A 4 18.74 -56.59 -22.27
N ILE A 5 19.63 -56.36 -21.31
CA ILE A 5 19.25 -55.83 -20.00
C ILE A 5 19.08 -54.30 -20.03
N VAL A 6 19.85 -53.60 -20.87
CA VAL A 6 19.86 -52.12 -20.92
C VAL A 6 18.57 -51.55 -21.54
N LYS A 7 17.94 -52.25 -22.48
CA LYS A 7 16.71 -51.76 -23.17
C LYS A 7 15.42 -51.89 -22.34
N SER A 8 15.42 -52.69 -21.27
CA SER A 8 14.21 -52.94 -20.46
C SER A 8 14.12 -52.10 -19.19
N ILE A 9 15.21 -51.43 -18.78
CA ILE A 9 15.25 -50.63 -17.54
C ILE A 9 15.00 -49.14 -17.83
N LEU A 10 15.34 -48.69 -19.04
CA LEU A 10 15.20 -47.30 -19.47
C LEU A 10 13.74 -46.79 -19.52
N PRO A 11 12.72 -47.54 -19.98
CA PRO A 11 11.34 -47.06 -19.91
C PRO A 11 10.77 -47.06 -18.48
N SER A 12 11.28 -47.92 -17.59
CA SER A 12 10.82 -48.02 -16.20
C SER A 12 11.31 -46.87 -15.32
N LEU A 13 12.51 -46.34 -15.55
CA LEU A 13 13.00 -45.13 -14.86
C LEU A 13 12.29 -43.85 -15.36
N LEU A 14 11.93 -43.79 -16.64
CA LEU A 14 11.20 -42.65 -17.21
C LEU A 14 9.74 -42.59 -16.72
N ALA A 15 9.12 -43.76 -16.52
CA ALA A 15 7.78 -43.86 -15.94
C ALA A 15 7.73 -43.46 -14.46
N LEU A 16 8.81 -43.69 -13.68
CA LEU A 16 8.87 -43.30 -12.27
C LEU A 16 9.01 -41.78 -12.07
N LEU A 17 9.62 -41.08 -13.03
CA LEU A 17 9.77 -39.62 -13.03
C LEU A 17 8.46 -38.87 -13.40
N LEU A 18 7.47 -39.55 -13.98
CA LEU A 18 6.19 -38.97 -14.38
C LEU A 18 5.10 -39.07 -13.29
N ILE A 19 5.37 -39.74 -12.16
CA ILE A 19 4.37 -39.97 -11.08
C ILE A 19 4.49 -38.95 -9.93
N PHE A 20 5.48 -38.05 -9.97
CA PHE A 20 5.43 -36.87 -9.12
C PHE A 20 4.75 -35.74 -9.90
N PRO A 21 3.42 -35.52 -9.76
CA PRO A 21 2.93 -34.21 -10.06
C PRO A 21 3.73 -33.28 -9.16
N ALA A 22 4.52 -32.40 -9.76
CA ALA A 22 5.07 -31.27 -9.06
C ALA A 22 3.86 -30.57 -8.44
N GLN A 23 3.59 -30.86 -7.17
CA GLN A 23 2.67 -30.09 -6.37
C GLN A 23 3.34 -28.73 -6.26
N ALA A 24 3.07 -27.89 -7.25
CA ALA A 24 3.22 -26.47 -7.13
C ALA A 24 2.37 -26.11 -5.91
N ARG A 25 3.01 -26.02 -4.75
CA ARG A 25 2.40 -25.43 -3.57
C ARG A 25 2.09 -24.02 -4.00
N THR A 26 0.83 -23.77 -4.33
CA THR A 26 0.28 -22.43 -4.34
C THR A 26 0.47 -21.93 -2.92
N VAL A 27 1.54 -21.18 -2.67
CA VAL A 27 1.67 -20.40 -1.45
C VAL A 27 0.50 -19.44 -1.53
N GLN A 28 -0.60 -19.77 -0.85
CA GLN A 28 -1.67 -18.82 -0.64
C GLN A 28 -1.03 -17.65 0.10
N LYS A 29 -0.82 -16.57 -0.64
CA LYS A 29 -0.27 -15.35 -0.08
C LYS A 29 -1.27 -14.89 0.98
N GLU A 30 -0.86 -14.91 2.24
CA GLU A 30 -1.68 -14.44 3.34
C GLU A 30 -2.14 -13.01 3.03
N VAL A 31 -3.45 -12.82 2.89
CA VAL A 31 -4.03 -11.50 2.66
C VAL A 31 -4.07 -10.80 4.01
N LYS A 32 -3.31 -9.70 4.12
CA LYS A 32 -3.32 -8.85 5.31
C LYS A 32 -4.25 -7.67 5.06
N ASN A 33 -5.22 -7.49 5.95
CA ASN A 33 -6.02 -6.29 5.99
C ASN A 33 -5.18 -5.14 6.54
N ILE A 34 -5.18 -3.99 5.86
CA ILE A 34 -4.38 -2.83 6.24
C ILE A 34 -5.34 -1.69 6.55
N VAL A 35 -5.15 -1.06 7.71
CA VAL A 35 -5.81 0.19 8.08
C VAL A 35 -4.75 1.29 8.11
N VAL A 36 -4.94 2.33 7.31
CA VAL A 36 -4.11 3.53 7.34
C VAL A 36 -4.93 4.67 7.95
N ILE A 37 -4.44 5.23 9.05
CA ILE A 37 -5.06 6.36 9.74
C ILE A 37 -4.15 7.56 9.56
N GLY A 38 -4.63 8.61 8.89
CA GLY A 38 -3.96 9.91 8.90
C GLY A 38 -4.61 10.85 9.91
N TRP A 39 -3.80 11.45 10.76
CA TRP A 39 -4.23 12.40 11.78
C TRP A 39 -3.79 13.80 11.36
N ASP A 40 -4.70 14.55 10.73
CA ASP A 40 -4.43 15.91 10.26
C ASP A 40 -4.16 16.86 11.45
N GLY A 41 -3.18 17.76 11.29
CA GLY A 41 -2.76 18.70 12.33
C GLY A 41 -2.01 18.09 13.52
N ALA A 42 -1.64 16.80 13.48
CA ALA A 42 -0.91 16.13 14.55
C ALA A 42 0.58 16.53 14.58
N GLU A 43 0.88 17.71 15.14
CA GLU A 43 2.24 18.21 15.24
C GLU A 43 3.13 17.28 16.10
N ARG A 44 4.35 17.01 15.61
CA ARG A 44 5.26 15.99 16.15
C ARG A 44 5.62 16.24 17.61
N ASN A 45 6.04 17.45 17.95
CA ASN A 45 6.51 17.77 19.30
C ASN A 45 5.37 17.69 20.31
N ARG A 46 4.19 18.22 19.96
CA ARG A 46 3.01 18.14 20.79
C ARG A 46 2.56 16.70 20.99
N THR A 47 2.57 15.88 19.95
CA THR A 47 2.25 14.45 20.06
C THR A 47 3.21 13.73 20.99
N LYS A 48 4.52 14.00 20.89
CA LYS A 48 5.54 13.43 21.79
C LYS A 48 5.41 13.95 23.22
N GLU A 49 5.04 15.20 23.42
CA GLU A 49 4.76 15.77 24.75
C GLU A 49 3.59 15.05 25.42
N LEU A 50 2.47 14.87 24.71
CA LEU A 50 1.28 14.18 25.22
C LEU A 50 1.55 12.69 25.51
N LEU A 51 2.35 12.02 24.67
CA LEU A 51 2.82 10.66 24.94
C LEU A 51 3.61 10.59 26.25
N LYS A 52 4.54 11.53 26.48
CA LYS A 52 5.33 11.59 27.73
C LYS A 52 4.46 11.81 28.96
N LYS A 53 3.37 12.58 28.83
CA LYS A 53 2.39 12.79 29.91
C LYS A 53 1.45 11.61 30.13
N GLY A 54 1.48 10.58 29.26
CA GLY A 54 0.56 9.44 29.34
C GLY A 54 -0.85 9.75 28.83
N GLU A 55 -1.06 10.87 28.12
CA GLU A 55 -2.37 11.32 27.64
C GLU A 55 -2.83 10.63 26.35
N LEU A 56 -1.95 9.85 25.71
CA LEU A 56 -2.25 9.10 24.47
C LEU A 56 -2.07 7.59 24.69
N PRO A 57 -2.89 6.95 25.55
CA PRO A 57 -2.68 5.56 25.96
C PRO A 57 -2.80 4.56 24.79
N ASN A 58 -3.73 4.78 23.86
CA ASN A 58 -3.90 3.91 22.70
C ASN A 58 -2.72 4.01 21.72
N LEU A 59 -2.22 5.23 21.48
CA LEU A 59 -1.02 5.41 20.66
C LEU A 59 0.21 4.79 21.33
N SER A 60 0.33 4.91 22.66
CA SER A 60 1.39 4.26 23.43
C SER A 60 1.36 2.73 23.28
N ALA A 61 0.17 2.12 23.34
CA ALA A 61 0.01 0.67 23.11
C ALA A 61 0.45 0.26 21.69
N LEU A 62 0.02 0.99 20.66
CA LEU A 62 0.43 0.74 19.27
C LEU A 62 1.95 0.85 19.09
N ILE A 63 2.59 1.84 19.73
CA ILE A 63 4.05 2.01 19.68
C ILE A 63 4.75 0.84 20.37
N LYS A 64 4.22 0.33 21.49
CA LYS A 64 4.79 -0.80 22.23
C LYS A 64 4.78 -2.10 21.42
N GLU A 65 3.73 -2.33 20.64
CA GLU A 65 3.60 -3.52 19.78
C GLU A 65 4.29 -3.33 18.41
N GLY A 66 4.52 -2.08 18.00
CA GLY A 66 5.07 -1.71 16.70
C GLY A 66 6.30 -0.83 16.81
N LYS A 67 6.33 0.23 16.00
CA LYS A 67 7.43 1.20 15.94
C LYS A 67 6.88 2.61 15.74
N LEU A 68 7.53 3.59 16.36
CA LEU A 68 7.37 5.00 16.04
C LEU A 68 8.55 5.44 15.17
N LEU A 69 8.26 6.05 14.03
CA LEU A 69 9.26 6.58 13.12
C LEU A 69 9.03 8.08 12.93
N ASP A 70 10.11 8.86 12.97
CA ASP A 70 10.07 10.26 12.58
C ASP A 70 10.25 10.35 11.06
N ILE A 71 9.22 10.86 10.38
CA ILE A 71 9.22 11.07 8.92
C ILE A 71 9.12 12.57 8.65
N ASP A 72 10.08 13.10 7.91
CA ASP A 72 10.12 14.51 7.53
C ASP A 72 9.49 14.72 6.15
N VAL A 73 8.68 15.77 6.01
CA VAL A 73 8.14 16.22 4.73
C VAL A 73 9.18 17.13 4.08
N VAL A 74 9.80 16.65 3.00
CA VAL A 74 10.93 17.33 2.34
C VAL A 74 10.59 17.98 1.00
N THR A 75 9.45 17.63 0.39
CA THR A 75 9.13 17.97 -1.00
C THR A 75 7.78 18.66 -1.19
N GLY A 76 7.15 19.22 -0.16
CA GLY A 76 5.84 19.86 -0.31
C GLY A 76 5.45 20.74 0.87
N ALA A 77 4.34 21.45 0.74
CA ALA A 77 3.77 22.22 1.84
C ALA A 77 3.25 21.29 2.94
N THR A 78 3.41 21.69 4.21
CA THR A 78 2.85 20.97 5.36
C THR A 78 1.39 21.39 5.60
N ASP A 79 0.55 21.20 4.59
CA ASP A 79 -0.88 21.46 4.64
C ASP A 79 -1.71 20.25 4.19
N THR A 80 -3.02 20.33 4.40
CA THR A 80 -3.97 19.23 4.13
C THR A 80 -3.86 18.72 2.69
N LYS A 81 -4.06 19.55 1.65
CA LYS A 81 -4.10 19.05 0.25
C LYS A 81 -2.78 18.44 -0.18
N ALA A 82 -1.66 19.13 0.07
CA ALA A 82 -0.35 18.62 -0.35
C ALA A 82 0.00 17.33 0.41
N GLY A 83 -0.15 17.32 1.73
CA GLY A 83 0.19 16.16 2.57
C GLY A 83 -0.59 14.90 2.20
N TRP A 84 -1.92 14.99 2.08
CA TRP A 84 -2.76 13.85 1.69
C TRP A 84 -2.47 13.38 0.25
N THR A 85 -2.19 14.30 -0.66
CA THR A 85 -1.87 13.95 -2.05
C THR A 85 -0.57 13.16 -2.14
N GLN A 86 0.50 13.62 -1.47
CA GLN A 86 1.77 12.90 -1.47
C GLN A 86 1.63 11.52 -0.79
N LEU A 87 0.85 11.42 0.30
CA LEU A 87 0.60 10.15 1.00
C LEU A 87 -0.11 9.12 0.08
N LEU A 88 -1.16 9.54 -0.63
CA LEU A 88 -2.02 8.65 -1.40
C LEU A 88 -1.51 8.37 -2.82
N THR A 89 -0.61 9.21 -3.35
CA THR A 89 0.00 9.00 -4.67
C THR A 89 1.43 8.47 -4.59
N GLY A 90 2.16 8.79 -3.53
CA GLY A 90 3.60 8.53 -3.40
C GLY A 90 4.48 9.47 -4.25
N TYR A 91 3.92 10.56 -4.78
CA TYR A 91 4.62 11.47 -5.71
C TYR A 91 4.79 12.88 -5.14
N VAL A 92 5.79 13.59 -5.67
CA VAL A 92 6.09 15.00 -5.34
C VAL A 92 5.11 15.97 -6.03
N PRO A 93 4.96 17.21 -5.54
CA PRO A 93 4.09 18.23 -6.13
C PRO A 93 4.32 18.48 -7.63
N GLU A 94 5.57 18.44 -8.09
CA GLU A 94 5.91 18.64 -9.51
C GLU A 94 5.29 17.56 -10.41
N LYS A 95 5.03 16.38 -9.85
CA LYS A 95 4.42 15.27 -10.56
C LYS A 95 2.90 15.23 -10.41
N THR A 96 2.37 15.72 -9.29
CA THR A 96 0.92 15.67 -8.98
C THR A 96 0.18 16.95 -9.33
N GLY A 97 0.87 18.08 -9.46
CA GLY A 97 0.28 19.41 -9.62
C GLY A 97 -0.26 20.01 -8.31
N VAL A 98 -0.24 19.28 -7.19
CA VAL A 98 -0.77 19.72 -5.89
C VAL A 98 0.36 20.27 -5.02
N TYR A 99 0.53 21.59 -5.02
CA TYR A 99 1.61 22.26 -4.29
C TYR A 99 1.21 22.67 -2.87
N ASN A 100 -0.02 23.14 -2.69
CA ASN A 100 -0.59 23.55 -1.41
C ASN A 100 -2.12 23.69 -1.51
N ASN A 101 -2.78 24.12 -0.43
CA ASN A 101 -4.23 24.27 -0.32
C ASN A 101 -4.85 25.25 -1.34
N GLY A 102 -4.08 26.22 -1.85
CA GLY A 102 -4.54 27.23 -2.80
C GLY A 102 -4.00 27.06 -4.23
N ARG A 103 -2.93 26.27 -4.42
CA ARG A 103 -2.30 25.99 -5.71
C ARG A 103 -2.26 24.48 -5.92
N TYR A 104 -3.24 23.98 -6.66
CA TYR A 104 -3.40 22.57 -6.97
C TYR A 104 -4.05 22.38 -8.32
N GLU A 105 -3.86 21.22 -8.91
CA GLU A 105 -4.50 20.78 -10.15
C GLU A 105 -5.15 19.41 -9.93
N PRO A 106 -6.04 18.98 -10.82
CA PRO A 106 -6.52 17.60 -10.81
C PRO A 106 -5.36 16.60 -10.89
N ILE A 107 -5.42 15.55 -10.08
CA ILE A 107 -4.42 14.47 -10.12
C ILE A 107 -4.62 13.67 -11.41
N LEU A 108 -3.54 13.40 -12.15
CA LEU A 108 -3.56 12.60 -13.37
C LEU A 108 -3.93 11.13 -13.11
N GLU A 109 -4.58 10.50 -14.08
CA GLU A 109 -5.02 9.11 -14.00
C GLU A 109 -3.86 8.13 -13.77
N GLY A 110 -4.10 7.12 -12.93
CA GLY A 110 -3.17 6.05 -12.58
C GLY A 110 -2.13 6.42 -11.52
N TYR A 111 -2.23 7.62 -10.93
CA TYR A 111 -1.24 8.09 -9.95
C TYR A 111 -1.63 7.76 -8.51
N THR A 112 -2.90 7.53 -8.23
CA THR A 112 -3.36 7.21 -6.88
C THR A 112 -3.10 5.73 -6.54
N VAL A 113 -2.95 5.44 -5.25
CA VAL A 113 -2.87 4.04 -4.78
C VAL A 113 -4.13 3.26 -5.14
N PHE A 114 -5.30 3.89 -5.15
CA PHE A 114 -6.58 3.24 -5.43
C PHE A 114 -6.64 2.71 -6.87
N GLU A 115 -6.33 3.54 -7.86
CA GLU A 115 -6.28 3.12 -9.27
C GLU A 115 -5.23 2.03 -9.49
N ARG A 116 -4.09 2.10 -8.79
CA ARG A 116 -3.05 1.07 -8.88
C ARG A 116 -3.48 -0.25 -8.24
N LEU A 117 -4.25 -0.21 -7.16
CA LEU A 117 -4.81 -1.40 -6.53
C LEU A 117 -5.90 -2.02 -7.42
N GLU A 118 -6.79 -1.20 -7.99
CA GLU A 118 -7.79 -1.66 -8.97
C GLU A 118 -7.15 -2.32 -10.18
N LYS A 119 -6.10 -1.69 -10.76
CA LYS A 119 -5.33 -2.28 -11.85
C LYS A 119 -4.65 -3.60 -11.45
N PHE A 120 -4.22 -3.74 -10.20
CA PHE A 120 -3.52 -4.93 -9.72
C PHE A 120 -4.46 -6.10 -9.44
N PHE A 121 -5.58 -5.85 -8.77
CA PHE A 121 -6.55 -6.89 -8.41
C PHE A 121 -7.54 -7.19 -9.53
N GLY A 122 -7.79 -6.23 -10.41
CA GLY A 122 -8.87 -6.25 -11.39
C GLY A 122 -10.13 -5.57 -10.83
N PRO A 123 -10.91 -4.88 -11.68
CA PRO A 123 -12.07 -4.08 -11.23
C PRO A 123 -13.17 -4.91 -10.58
N ASP A 124 -13.26 -6.21 -10.88
CA ASP A 124 -14.27 -7.12 -10.30
C ASP A 124 -13.85 -7.69 -8.92
N HIS A 125 -12.67 -7.29 -8.41
CA HIS A 125 -12.04 -7.89 -7.23
C HIS A 125 -11.66 -6.87 -6.15
N ILE A 126 -11.97 -5.60 -6.36
CA ILE A 126 -11.77 -4.54 -5.36
C ILE A 126 -12.77 -3.41 -5.56
N ASP A 127 -13.36 -2.96 -4.46
CA ASP A 127 -14.19 -1.76 -4.42
C ASP A 127 -13.42 -0.63 -3.71
N THR A 128 -13.42 0.56 -4.32
CA THR A 128 -12.94 1.78 -3.67
C THR A 128 -14.13 2.64 -3.25
N ILE A 129 -14.31 2.83 -1.94
CA ILE A 129 -15.42 3.61 -1.37
C ILE A 129 -14.87 4.79 -0.60
N ALA A 130 -15.39 5.99 -0.86
CA ALA A 130 -15.09 7.21 -0.11
C ALA A 130 -16.32 7.65 0.70
N VAL A 131 -16.15 7.79 2.01
CA VAL A 131 -17.17 8.36 2.92
C VAL A 131 -16.65 9.68 3.46
N ILE A 132 -17.32 10.79 3.12
CA ILE A 132 -16.81 12.13 3.35
C ILE A 132 -17.84 12.98 4.11
N GLY A 133 -17.45 13.44 5.31
CA GLY A 133 -18.24 14.33 6.14
C GLY A 133 -17.85 15.81 6.00
N LYS A 134 -17.84 16.36 4.78
CA LYS A 134 -17.41 17.75 4.52
C LYS A 134 -18.18 18.37 3.35
N LYS A 135 -18.40 19.68 3.41
CA LYS A 135 -19.19 20.44 2.42
C LYS A 135 -18.45 20.75 1.10
N GLY A 136 -17.12 20.76 1.07
CA GLY A 136 -16.35 21.16 -0.11
C GLY A 136 -14.88 20.76 -0.04
N HIS A 137 -14.17 20.91 -1.17
CA HIS A 137 -12.84 20.33 -1.39
C HIS A 137 -12.83 18.81 -1.21
N VAL A 138 -13.83 18.16 -1.82
CA VAL A 138 -14.10 16.71 -1.72
C VAL A 138 -14.07 16.02 -3.08
N ASP A 139 -13.74 16.76 -4.14
CA ASP A 139 -13.67 16.32 -5.53
C ASP A 139 -12.27 16.58 -6.11
N ASN A 140 -12.12 16.29 -7.42
CA ASN A 140 -10.89 16.51 -8.19
C ASN A 140 -10.95 17.77 -9.05
N ASN A 141 -11.78 18.75 -8.71
CA ASN A 141 -11.89 19.99 -9.50
C ASN A 141 -10.67 20.90 -9.25
N ALA A 142 -10.26 21.64 -10.27
CA ALA A 142 -9.24 22.67 -10.17
C ALA A 142 -9.71 23.82 -9.24
N PRO A 143 -8.80 24.59 -8.63
CA PRO A 143 -9.16 25.83 -7.95
C PRO A 143 -9.83 26.79 -8.95
N TYR A 144 -10.93 27.39 -8.50
CA TYR A 144 -11.71 28.39 -9.23
C TYR A 144 -10.89 29.65 -9.55
#